data_AF-A0A350Y8W6-F1
#
_entry.id   AF-A0A350Y8W6-F1
#
_cell.length_a   1.000
_cell.length_b   1.000
_cell.length_c   1.000
_cell.angle_alpha   90.00
_cell.angle_beta   90.00
_cell.angle_gamma   90.00
#
_symmetry.space_group_name_H-M   'P 1'
#
loop_
_entity.id
_entity.type
_entity.pdbx_description
1 polymer ?
#
loop_
_entity_poly.entity_id
_entity_poly.type
_entity_poly.pdbx_seq_one_letter_code
_entity_poly.pdbx_strand_id
1 'polypeptide(L)'
;LHLARFDQRYKNGKSPLSEQDWRVIINQTVNFTGAELSILVEKAARKLFHQGGKFEINLEELLETRKEITPLFMRDTDRILRIENIAKGVASPCSSPDSSIYAPPLTTFWGKKHQ
;
A
#
# COMPACT_ATOMS: atom_id res chain seq x y z
N LEU A 1 10.76 6.07 -0.92
CA LEU A 1 9.30 5.85 -0.88
C LEU A 1 8.67 6.56 -2.08
N HIS A 2 7.80 5.92 -2.85
CA HIS A 2 7.30 6.44 -4.14
C HIS A 2 6.71 7.86 -4.07
N LEU A 3 6.02 8.21 -2.97
CA LEU A 3 5.43 9.54 -2.74
C LEU A 3 6.47 10.66 -2.66
N ALA A 4 7.62 10.40 -2.04
CA ALA A 4 8.71 11.37 -1.89
C ALA A 4 9.35 11.77 -3.24
N ARG A 5 9.06 11.04 -4.32
CA ARG A 5 9.45 11.42 -5.69
C ARG A 5 8.66 12.63 -6.19
N PHE A 6 7.42 12.80 -5.72
CA PHE A 6 6.46 13.76 -6.24
C PHE A 6 6.13 14.86 -5.24
N ASP A 7 5.95 14.52 -3.96
CA ASP A 7 5.64 15.48 -2.90
C ASP A 7 6.81 15.53 -1.91
N GLN A 8 7.46 16.69 -1.83
CA GLN A 8 8.65 16.95 -1.00
C GLN A 8 8.35 16.76 0.49
N ARG A 9 7.10 16.92 0.95
CA ARG A 9 6.70 16.73 2.35
C ARG A 9 7.06 15.33 2.86
N TYR A 10 7.05 14.32 1.98
CA TYR A 10 7.37 12.94 2.33
C TYR A 10 8.88 12.62 2.43
N LYS A 11 9.80 13.55 2.10
CA LYS A 11 11.26 13.28 2.15
C LYS A 11 11.85 13.32 3.55
N ASN A 12 11.32 14.16 4.44
CA ASN A 12 11.97 14.48 5.72
C ASN A 12 11.54 13.57 6.89
N GLY A 13 10.99 12.38 6.61
CA GLY A 13 10.50 11.44 7.62
C GLY A 13 9.24 11.90 8.38
N LYS A 14 8.83 13.16 8.25
CA LYS A 14 7.55 13.68 8.75
C LYS A 14 6.51 13.58 7.64
N SER A 15 5.74 12.50 7.67
CA SER A 15 4.61 12.32 6.77
C SER A 15 3.55 13.40 7.03
N PRO A 16 2.98 14.04 5.99
CA PRO A 16 1.81 14.90 6.14
C PRO A 16 0.53 14.12 6.49
N LEU A 17 0.51 12.81 6.22
CA LEU A 17 -0.57 11.90 6.59
C LEU A 17 -0.40 11.37 8.01
N SER A 18 -1.51 11.25 8.74
CA SER A 18 -1.56 10.65 10.06
C SER A 18 -1.39 9.13 9.99
N GLU A 19 -1.15 8.48 11.14
CA GLU A 19 -1.11 7.02 11.21
C GLU A 19 -2.43 6.38 10.78
N GLN A 20 -3.56 7.00 11.10
CA GLN A 20 -4.89 6.53 10.72
C GLN A 20 -5.07 6.55 9.21
N ASP A 21 -4.62 7.62 8.54
CA ASP A 21 -4.67 7.74 7.08
C ASP A 21 -3.83 6.65 6.41
N TRP A 22 -2.63 6.39 6.94
CA TRP A 22 -1.79 5.29 6.46
C TRP A 22 -2.44 3.93 6.63
N ARG A 23 -3.11 3.67 7.76
CA ARG A 23 -3.89 2.44 7.95
C ARG A 23 -4.99 2.31 6.92
N VAL A 24 -5.69 3.40 6.60
CA VAL A 24 -6.72 3.39 5.54
C VAL A 24 -6.11 3.03 4.19
N ILE A 25 -4.98 3.65 3.81
CA ILE A 25 -4.30 3.37 2.53
C ILE A 25 -3.85 1.92 2.45
N ILE A 26 -3.19 1.41 3.50
CA ILE A 26 -2.69 0.03 3.57
C ILE A 26 -3.84 -0.96 3.40
N ASN A 27 -4.95 -0.75 4.13
CA ASN A 27 -6.13 -1.61 4.01
C ASN A 27 -6.76 -1.58 2.61
N GLN A 28 -6.78 -0.41 1.97
CA GLN A 28 -7.34 -0.27 0.61
C GLN A 28 -6.41 -0.82 -0.48
N THR A 29 -5.13 -0.97 -0.19
CA THR A 29 -4.11 -1.47 -1.13
C THR A 29 -3.62 -2.88 -0.79
N VAL A 30 -4.41 -3.63 -0.02
CA VAL A 30 -4.16 -5.06 0.22
C VAL A 30 -4.02 -5.79 -1.11
N ASN A 31 -3.00 -6.63 -1.22
CA ASN A 31 -2.61 -7.38 -2.44
C ASN A 31 -2.07 -6.54 -3.60
N PHE A 32 -1.78 -5.24 -3.41
CA PHE A 32 -1.00 -4.49 -4.39
C PHE A 32 0.46 -4.90 -4.30
N THR A 33 1.06 -5.13 -5.45
CA THR A 33 2.51 -5.26 -5.61
C THR A 33 3.20 -3.90 -5.48
N GLY A 34 4.52 -3.89 -5.22
CA GLY A 34 5.29 -2.63 -5.18
C GLY A 34 5.21 -1.82 -6.48
N ALA A 35 5.09 -2.49 -7.63
CA ALA A 35 4.88 -1.83 -8.92
C ALA A 35 3.51 -1.13 -8.98
N GLU A 36 2.45 -1.78 -8.50
CA GLU A 36 1.10 -1.19 -8.47
C GLU A 36 1.01 -0.01 -7.50
N LEU A 37 1.70 -0.08 -6.35
CA LEU A 37 1.84 1.07 -5.46
C LEU A 37 2.56 2.24 -6.13
N SER A 38 3.61 1.97 -6.92
CA SER A 38 4.28 3.01 -7.70
C SER A 38 3.34 3.64 -8.74
N ILE A 39 2.56 2.82 -9.45
CA ILE A 39 1.58 3.27 -10.45
C ILE A 39 0.48 4.11 -9.79
N LEU A 40 -0.01 3.69 -8.62
CA LEU A 40 -1.00 4.44 -7.84
C LEU A 40 -0.53 5.87 -7.56
N VAL A 41 0.69 6.00 -7.03
CA VAL A 41 1.27 7.29 -6.70
C VAL A 41 1.51 8.13 -7.96
N GLU A 42 2.02 7.52 -9.03
CA GLU A 42 2.26 8.24 -10.28
C GLU A 42 0.98 8.75 -10.94
N LYS A 43 -0.09 7.94 -10.95
CA LYS A 43 -1.40 8.37 -11.44
C LYS A 43 -1.98 9.50 -10.60
N ALA A 44 -1.89 9.43 -9.27
CA ALA A 44 -2.38 10.47 -8.37
C ALA A 44 -1.64 11.80 -8.62
N ALA A 45 -0.30 11.74 -8.69
CA ALA A 45 0.54 12.89 -9.01
C ALA A 45 0.19 13.48 -10.38
N ARG A 46 -0.02 12.63 -11.39
CA ARG A 46 -0.43 13.06 -12.74
C ARG A 46 -1.77 13.78 -12.72
N LYS A 47 -2.78 13.28 -11.99
CA LYS A 47 -4.09 13.96 -11.91
C LYS A 47 -3.98 15.34 -11.28
N LEU A 48 -3.28 15.44 -10.15
CA LEU A 48 -3.02 16.72 -9.48
C LEU A 48 -2.32 17.71 -10.40
N PHE A 49 -1.35 17.24 -11.19
CA PHE A 49 -0.68 18.08 -12.18
C PHE A 49 -1.67 18.69 -13.19
N HIS A 50 -2.61 17.90 -13.71
CA HIS A 50 -3.60 18.38 -14.67
C HIS A 50 -4.65 19.32 -14.07
N GLN A 51 -4.92 19.22 -12.76
CA GLN A 51 -5.86 20.09 -12.06
C GLN A 51 -5.30 21.49 -11.78
N GLY A 52 -3.99 21.72 -12.00
CA GLY A 52 -3.37 23.04 -11.84
C GLY A 52 -3.31 23.56 -10.40
N GLY A 53 -3.58 22.69 -9.43
CA GLY A 53 -3.57 23.02 -8.00
C GLY A 53 -2.20 22.92 -7.35
N LYS A 54 -2.16 23.03 -6.02
CA LYS A 54 -0.96 22.73 -5.24
C LYS A 54 -0.58 21.26 -5.41
N PHE A 55 0.71 20.99 -5.61
CA PHE A 55 1.22 19.65 -5.83
C PHE A 55 1.42 18.91 -4.50
N GLU A 56 0.31 18.66 -3.81
CA GLU A 56 0.25 18.08 -2.48
C GLU A 56 -0.60 16.81 -2.54
N ILE A 57 0.04 15.64 -2.40
CA ILE A 57 -0.69 14.36 -2.45
C ILE A 57 -1.19 14.05 -1.03
N ASN A 58 -2.50 14.07 -0.83
CA ASN A 58 -3.15 13.72 0.43
C ASN A 58 -3.88 12.36 0.31
N LEU A 59 -4.62 11.99 1.37
CA LEU A 59 -5.33 10.72 1.43
C LEU A 59 -6.38 10.60 0.31
N GLU A 60 -7.14 11.66 0.07
CA GLU A 60 -8.26 11.66 -0.87
C GLU A 60 -7.80 11.33 -2.30
N GLU A 61 -6.74 11.97 -2.79
CA GLU A 61 -6.25 11.74 -4.15
C GLU A 61 -5.75 10.30 -4.36
N LEU A 62 -5.16 9.71 -3.31
CA LEU A 62 -4.73 8.31 -3.32
C LEU A 62 -5.93 7.37 -3.33
N LEU A 63 -6.96 7.63 -2.52
CA LEU A 63 -8.17 6.81 -2.47
C LEU A 63 -8.99 6.89 -3.76
N GLU A 64 -9.09 8.07 -4.36
CA GLU A 64 -9.73 8.25 -5.67
C GLU A 64 -8.98 7.50 -6.75
N THR A 65 -7.66 7.65 -6.81
CA THR A 65 -6.84 6.98 -7.81
C THR A 65 -6.85 5.46 -7.65
N ARG A 66 -6.92 4.96 -6.40
CA ARG A 66 -7.04 3.53 -6.13
C ARG A 66 -8.28 2.92 -6.77
N LYS A 67 -9.41 3.64 -6.82
CA LYS A 67 -10.67 3.14 -7.43
C LYS A 67 -10.53 2.83 -8.92
N GLU A 68 -9.55 3.43 -9.59
CA GLU A 68 -9.30 3.25 -11.03
C GLU A 68 -8.27 2.16 -11.35
N ILE A 69 -7.71 1.51 -10.34
CA ILE A 69 -6.68 0.48 -10.51
C ILE A 69 -7.28 -0.86 -10.13
N THR A 70 -7.33 -1.77 -11.10
CA THR A 70 -7.62 -3.18 -10.85
C THR A 70 -6.31 -3.93 -10.58
N PRO A 71 -6.10 -4.47 -9.37
CA PRO A 71 -4.87 -5.18 -9.03
C PRO A 71 -4.70 -6.46 -9.83
N LEU A 72 -3.47 -6.88 -10.08
CA LEU A 72 -3.12 -8.13 -10.73
C LEU A 72 -3.72 -9.33 -9.99
N PHE A 73 -3.68 -9.29 -8.67
CA PHE A 73 -4.33 -10.30 -7.82
C PHE A 73 -5.81 -10.46 -8.15
N MET A 74 -6.55 -9.36 -8.36
CA MET A 74 -7.97 -9.41 -8.71
C MET A 74 -8.21 -9.82 -10.16
N ARG A 75 -7.26 -9.57 -11.05
CA ARG A 75 -7.38 -9.91 -12.48
C ARG A 75 -7.17 -11.39 -12.75
N ASP A 76 -6.27 -12.04 -12.00
CA ASP A 76 -5.92 -13.45 -12.18
C ASP A 76 -5.58 -14.11 -10.84
N THR A 77 -6.58 -14.22 -9.96
CA THR A 77 -6.42 -14.73 -8.59
C THR A 77 -5.80 -16.12 -8.55
N ASP A 78 -6.31 -17.06 -9.36
CA ASP A 78 -5.89 -18.45 -9.33
C ASP A 78 -4.42 -18.61 -9.70
N ARG A 79 -3.97 -17.88 -10.73
CA ARG A 79 -2.57 -17.92 -11.14
C ARG A 79 -1.66 -17.32 -10.09
N ILE A 80 -2.05 -16.22 -9.45
CA ILE A 80 -1.25 -15.58 -8.40
C ILE A 80 -1.15 -16.51 -7.18
N LEU A 81 -2.26 -17.09 -6.73
CA LEU A 81 -2.24 -18.06 -5.63
C LEU A 81 -1.39 -19.29 -5.95
N ARG A 82 -1.42 -19.76 -7.21
CA ARG A 82 -0.55 -20.85 -7.66
C ARG A 82 0.93 -20.48 -7.57
N ILE A 83 1.29 -19.29 -8.05
CA ILE A 83 2.67 -18.77 -7.97
C ILE A 83 3.12 -18.67 -6.52
N GLU A 84 2.28 -18.10 -5.63
CA GLU A 84 2.58 -17.99 -4.20
C GLU A 84 2.80 -19.35 -3.55
N ASN A 85 1.97 -20.34 -3.85
CA ASN A 85 2.10 -21.69 -3.30
C ASN A 85 3.37 -22.39 -3.77
N ILE A 86 3.74 -22.22 -5.04
CA ILE A 86 5.02 -22.73 -5.55
C ILE A 86 6.19 -22.02 -4.85
N ALA A 87 6.14 -20.69 -4.74
CA ALA A 87 7.18 -19.89 -4.10
C ALA A 87 7.43 -20.31 -2.65
N LYS A 88 6.37 -20.58 -1.87
CA LYS A 88 6.49 -21.07 -0.49
C LYS A 88 7.26 -22.39 -0.37
N GLY A 89 7.23 -23.24 -1.39
CA GLY A 89 7.97 -24.50 -1.41
C GLY A 89 9.44 -24.38 -1.81
N VAL A 90 9.83 -23.27 -2.46
CA VAL A 90 11.17 -23.12 -3.07
C VAL A 90 11.95 -21.92 -2.56
N ALA A 91 11.32 -21.00 -1.85
CA ALA A 91 11.93 -19.77 -1.36
C ALA A 91 11.58 -19.51 0.10
N SER A 92 12.51 -18.87 0.81
CA SER A 92 12.28 -18.33 2.15
C SER A 92 11.96 -16.83 2.06
N PRO A 93 11.16 -16.29 2.99
CA PRO A 93 10.96 -14.85 3.10
C PRO A 93 12.30 -14.13 3.25
N CYS A 94 12.53 -13.09 2.46
CA CYS A 94 13.73 -12.25 2.57
C CYS A 94 13.60 -11.22 3.71
N SER A 95 12.37 -10.92 4.14
CA SER A 95 12.07 -9.98 5.22
C SER A 95 11.78 -10.69 6.53
N SER A 96 12.19 -10.07 7.65
CA SER A 96 11.73 -10.44 8.98
C SER A 96 10.21 -10.24 9.12
N PRO A 97 9.57 -10.89 10.10
CA PRO A 97 8.17 -10.61 10.44
C PRO A 97 7.95 -9.12 10.71
N ASP A 98 6.78 -8.61 10.32
CA ASP A 98 6.43 -7.20 10.50
C ASP A 98 6.24 -6.87 11.98
N SER A 99 7.15 -6.05 12.52
CA SER A 99 7.11 -5.52 13.89
C SER A 99 6.73 -4.03 13.91
N SER A 100 6.20 -3.50 12.81
CA SER A 100 5.83 -2.08 12.71
C SER A 100 4.54 -1.77 13.47
N ILE A 101 4.30 -0.48 13.71
CA ILE A 101 3.03 0.02 14.27
C ILE A 101 1.80 -0.30 13.40
N TYR A 102 2.03 -0.66 12.14
CA TYR A 102 1.01 -1.01 11.16
C TYR A 102 0.78 -2.53 11.06
N ALA A 103 1.58 -3.33 11.76
CA ALA A 103 1.40 -4.78 11.79
C ALA A 103 -0.03 -5.13 12.24
N PRO A 104 -0.67 -6.12 11.62
CA PRO A 104 -1.99 -6.55 12.05
C PRO A 104 -1.94 -6.96 13.53
N PRO A 105 -2.98 -6.66 14.32
CA PRO A 105 -3.01 -7.03 15.72
C PRO A 105 -2.86 -8.55 15.83
N LEU A 106 -2.03 -9.01 16.77
CA LEU A 106 -1.90 -10.42 17.10
C LEU A 106 -3.27 -10.96 17.54
N THR A 107 -4.00 -11.57 16.62
CA THR A 107 -5.22 -12.31 16.90
C THR A 107 -4.81 -13.76 17.10
N THR A 108 -5.01 -14.28 18.33
CA THR A 108 -5.00 -15.73 18.52
C THR A 108 -6.08 -16.35 17.64
N PHE A 109 -5.96 -17.65 17.33
CA PHE A 109 -6.95 -18.40 16.54
C PHE A 109 -8.40 -18.27 17.07
N TRP A 110 -8.54 -17.86 18.34
CA TRP A 110 -9.79 -17.65 19.07
C TRP A 110 -10.13 -16.18 19.34
N GLY A 111 -9.42 -15.23 18.73
CA GLY A 111 -9.71 -13.79 18.81
C GLY A 111 -9.44 -13.13 20.17
N LYS A 112 -8.77 -13.80 21.11
CA LYS A 112 -8.42 -13.20 22.41
C LYS A 112 -7.11 -12.42 22.31
N LYS A 113 -7.18 -11.11 22.60
CA LYS A 113 -6.00 -10.28 22.90
C LYS A 113 -5.49 -10.69 24.29
N HIS A 114 -4.21 -11.01 24.41
CA HIS A 114 -3.58 -11.07 25.72
C HIS A 114 -3.66 -9.67 26.35
N GLN A 115 -4.28 -9.57 27.52
CA GLN A 115 -4.19 -8.41 28.41
C GLN A 115 -2.77 -8.31 28.97
#